data_AF-A0A4R7KSC4-F1
#
_entry.id   AF-A0A4R7KSC4-F1
#
_cell.length_a   1.000
_cell.length_b   1.000
_cell.length_c   1.000
_cell.angle_alpha   90.00
_cell.angle_beta   90.00
_cell.angle_gamma   90.00
#
_symmetry.space_group_name_H-M   'P 1'
#
loop_
_entity.id
_entity.type
_entity.pdbx_description
1 polymer ?
#
loop_
_entity_poly.entity_id
_entity_poly.type
_entity_poly.pdbx_seq_one_letter_code
_entity_poly.pdbx_strand_id
1 'polypeptide(L)'
;MYRCPYFYGYYRWNDDYRDDFYPNIQPMDPMTDFELINEEEDYYDEMMRQPQEINEIMNRINTRLGYLFTELARYRMNRNTARYLFRVIASYVINNASRFTGTLEQRTGAMLADFRRRYPWVFFIMRSFGIPARRVEEIVRTVIAFVLSVLGAIPAPPEDIEQRADRIVNLIRSQTDVFRDLRRFDIPENRIVALVRRVVVFTLRNSNINQPPVNIQDRADELLRQFERTNADIINDMKRFGIPDQQIRAILRTIILFTLRNIYMREEE
;
A
#
# COMPACT_ATOMS: atom_id res chain seq x y z
N MET A 1 -17.57 -27.35 44.40
CA MET A 1 -16.21 -26.89 44.04
C MET A 1 -15.74 -27.74 42.88
N TYR A 2 -15.97 -27.29 41.64
CA TYR A 2 -15.68 -28.10 40.45
C TYR A 2 -14.23 -27.90 40.01
N ARG A 3 -13.45 -28.98 40.05
CA ARG A 3 -12.17 -29.15 39.35
C ARG A 3 -12.47 -29.44 37.88
N CYS A 4 -11.77 -28.78 36.96
CA CYS A 4 -11.66 -29.23 35.57
C CYS A 4 -10.19 -29.63 35.26
N PRO A 5 -9.97 -30.86 34.76
CA PRO A 5 -8.66 -31.43 34.41
C PRO A 5 -8.30 -31.14 32.94
N TYR A 6 -7.14 -31.64 32.49
CA TYR A 6 -6.48 -31.51 31.17
C TYR A 6 -5.42 -30.40 31.08
N PHE A 7 -4.34 -30.63 31.83
CA PHE A 7 -3.02 -30.04 31.61
C PHE A 7 -2.09 -31.17 31.16
N TYR A 8 -1.93 -31.35 29.84
CA TYR A 8 -0.90 -32.14 29.14
C TYR A 8 -1.07 -31.80 27.65
N GLY A 9 -0.07 -31.43 26.86
CA GLY A 9 1.36 -31.22 27.04
C GLY A 9 1.92 -30.78 25.69
N TYR A 10 3.02 -30.03 25.65
CA TYR A 10 4.01 -29.98 24.56
C TYR A 10 5.14 -29.01 25.00
N TYR A 11 5.98 -29.47 25.92
CA TYR A 11 7.38 -29.04 25.97
C TYR A 11 8.22 -30.29 25.74
N ARG A 12 8.80 -30.38 24.54
CA ARG A 12 9.85 -31.34 24.23
C ARG A 12 10.90 -30.60 23.40
N TRP A 13 11.83 -29.97 24.11
CA TRP A 13 13.18 -29.72 23.64
C TRP A 13 14.10 -30.08 24.79
N ASN A 14 15.13 -30.85 24.46
CA ASN A 14 15.93 -31.65 25.36
C ASN A 14 16.70 -30.81 26.38
N ASP A 15 16.62 -31.23 27.64
CA ASP A 15 17.62 -31.01 28.66
C ASP A 15 18.94 -31.66 28.21
N ASP A 16 19.96 -30.85 27.98
CA ASP A 16 21.33 -31.27 28.26
C ASP A 16 22.24 -30.04 28.40
N TYR A 17 22.08 -29.26 29.47
CA TYR A 17 23.17 -28.44 30.02
C TYR A 17 23.06 -28.39 31.54
N ARG A 18 24.12 -28.88 32.16
CA ARG A 18 24.35 -29.05 33.59
C ARG A 18 24.24 -27.73 34.36
N ASP A 19 23.76 -27.86 35.59
CA ASP A 19 24.11 -26.99 36.72
C ASP A 19 25.61 -26.69 36.70
N ASP A 20 25.95 -25.40 36.75
CA ASP A 20 26.89 -24.82 37.71
C ASP A 20 27.10 -23.34 37.37
N PHE A 21 27.02 -22.48 38.40
CA PHE A 21 27.46 -21.08 38.44
C PHE A 21 26.44 -19.96 38.16
N TYR A 22 25.56 -19.67 39.14
CA TYR A 22 24.99 -18.32 39.31
C TYR A 22 25.74 -17.61 40.46
N PRO A 23 26.48 -16.52 40.19
CA PRO A 23 27.01 -15.68 41.25
C PRO A 23 25.88 -14.83 41.85
N ASN A 24 25.81 -14.87 43.18
CA ASN A 24 25.09 -14.01 44.12
C ASN A 24 24.42 -12.75 43.50
N ILE A 25 23.13 -12.84 43.17
CA ILE A 25 22.32 -11.67 42.78
C ILE A 25 21.99 -10.91 44.06
N GLN A 26 22.60 -9.75 44.23
CA GLN A 26 22.27 -8.81 45.31
C GLN A 26 20.78 -8.44 45.25
N PRO A 27 20.12 -8.23 46.40
CA PRO A 27 18.74 -7.77 46.41
C PRO A 27 18.66 -6.41 45.71
N MET A 28 17.93 -6.37 44.60
CA MET A 28 17.74 -5.19 43.77
C MET A 28 16.89 -4.17 44.56
N ASP A 29 17.49 -3.01 44.83
CA ASP A 29 16.91 -1.89 45.57
C ASP A 29 15.70 -1.32 44.80
N PRO A 30 14.49 -1.17 45.41
CA PRO A 30 13.28 -0.77 44.70
C PRO A 30 13.21 0.76 44.49
N MET A 31 14.20 1.34 43.79
CA MET A 31 14.21 2.78 43.53
C MET A 31 14.92 3.16 42.23
N THR A 32 14.47 2.64 41.09
CA THR A 32 14.88 3.13 39.75
C THR A 32 13.76 2.99 38.69
N ASP A 33 12.49 3.02 39.09
CA ASP A 33 11.35 2.76 38.18
C ASP A 33 10.79 4.03 37.49
N PHE A 34 11.34 5.22 37.77
CA PHE A 34 10.80 6.48 37.24
C PHE A 34 11.65 7.16 36.15
N GLU A 35 12.94 6.80 36.02
CA GLU A 35 13.82 7.39 35.00
C GLU A 35 13.89 6.58 33.69
N LEU A 36 13.52 5.29 33.68
CA LEU A 36 13.51 4.45 32.47
C LEU A 36 12.34 4.72 31.51
N ILE A 37 11.34 5.51 31.91
CA ILE A 37 10.12 5.74 31.10
C ILE A 37 10.33 6.83 30.04
N ASN A 38 11.24 7.78 30.27
CA ASN A 38 11.43 8.92 29.37
C ASN A 38 12.42 8.64 28.22
N GLU A 39 13.37 7.70 28.37
CA GLU A 39 14.31 7.37 27.29
C GLU A 39 13.75 6.39 26.24
N GLU A 40 12.68 5.65 26.53
CA GLU A 40 11.98 4.83 25.52
C GLU A 40 11.18 5.69 24.52
N GLU A 41 10.65 6.84 24.95
CA GLU A 41 9.81 7.71 24.09
C GLU A 41 10.57 8.23 22.86
N ASP A 42 11.84 8.61 23.03
CA ASP A 42 12.67 9.17 21.96
C ASP A 42 13.13 8.12 20.92
N TYR A 43 13.35 6.87 21.33
CA TYR A 43 13.71 5.77 20.42
C TYR A 43 12.55 5.40 19.47
N TYR A 44 11.30 5.48 19.95
CA TYR A 44 10.12 5.23 19.12
C TYR A 44 9.83 6.39 18.15
N ASP A 45 10.15 7.63 18.51
CA ASP A 45 9.91 8.81 17.69
C ASP A 45 10.94 8.97 16.55
N GLU A 46 12.21 8.58 16.74
CA GLU A 46 13.23 8.69 15.69
C GLU A 46 13.06 7.62 14.58
N MET A 47 12.46 6.47 14.91
CA MET A 47 12.04 5.43 13.95
C MET A 47 10.73 5.76 13.20
N MET A 48 10.03 6.84 13.59
CA MET A 48 8.72 7.27 13.07
C MET A 48 8.77 8.20 11.83
N ARG A 49 9.93 8.40 11.20
CA ARG A 49 10.01 9.04 9.87
C ARG A 49 9.47 8.11 8.77
N GLN A 50 8.15 7.95 8.73
CA GLN A 50 7.40 7.09 7.80
C GLN A 50 6.53 7.93 6.83
N PRO A 51 6.28 7.44 5.60
CA PRO A 51 5.60 8.18 4.53
C PRO A 51 4.22 8.72 4.93
N GLN A 52 3.90 9.92 4.42
CA GLN A 52 2.69 10.71 4.76
C GLN A 52 1.38 9.89 4.70
N GLU A 53 1.29 8.95 3.76
CA GLU A 53 0.14 8.06 3.57
C GLU A 53 -0.20 7.23 4.83
N ILE A 54 0.81 6.69 5.53
CA ILE A 54 0.58 5.90 6.75
C ILE A 54 -0.06 6.77 7.83
N ASN A 55 0.39 8.02 7.97
CA ASN A 55 -0.17 8.95 8.95
C ASN A 55 -1.63 9.28 8.66
N GLU A 56 -1.99 9.46 7.38
CA GLU A 56 -3.38 9.71 6.97
C GLU A 56 -4.29 8.50 7.25
N ILE A 57 -3.83 7.30 6.92
CA ILE A 57 -4.58 6.07 7.20
C ILE A 57 -4.73 5.86 8.70
N MET A 58 -3.69 6.11 9.50
CA MET A 58 -3.76 6.04 10.95
C MET A 58 -4.75 7.05 11.54
N ASN A 59 -4.87 8.26 10.99
CA ASN A 59 -5.89 9.23 11.38
C ASN A 59 -7.30 8.73 11.07
N ARG A 60 -7.50 8.06 9.93
CA ARG A 60 -8.77 7.42 9.57
C ARG A 60 -9.10 6.22 10.46
N ILE A 61 -8.11 5.41 10.83
CA ILE A 61 -8.26 4.32 11.80
C ILE A 61 -8.68 4.89 13.16
N ASN A 62 -8.02 5.94 13.65
CA ASN A 62 -8.35 6.57 14.93
C ASN A 62 -9.79 7.09 14.99
N THR A 63 -10.29 7.65 13.88
CA THR A 63 -11.63 8.25 13.82
C THR A 63 -12.73 7.23 13.55
N ARG A 64 -12.52 6.28 12.63
CA ARG A 64 -13.55 5.31 12.21
C ARG A 64 -13.53 4.01 12.99
N LEU A 65 -12.36 3.59 13.47
CA LEU A 65 -12.17 2.38 14.29
C LEU A 65 -11.87 2.74 15.75
N GLY A 66 -12.26 3.93 16.22
CA GLY A 66 -12.09 4.38 17.60
C GLY A 66 -12.61 3.38 18.63
N TYR A 67 -13.69 2.66 18.30
CA TYR A 67 -14.27 1.62 19.15
C TYR A 67 -13.31 0.45 19.43
N LEU A 68 -12.40 0.12 18.51
CA LEU A 68 -11.40 -0.92 18.72
C LEU A 68 -10.36 -0.52 19.76
N PHE A 69 -9.97 0.76 19.81
CA PHE A 69 -9.08 1.26 20.87
C PHE A 69 -9.77 1.18 22.24
N THR A 70 -11.04 1.56 22.32
CA THR A 70 -11.83 1.45 23.55
C THR A 70 -12.00 0.00 23.98
N GLU A 71 -12.17 -0.92 23.03
CA GLU A 71 -12.26 -2.34 23.30
C GLU A 71 -10.92 -2.91 23.80
N LEU A 72 -9.82 -2.61 23.12
CA LEU A 72 -8.47 -3.05 23.52
C LEU A 72 -8.07 -2.52 24.90
N ALA A 73 -8.51 -1.31 25.27
CA ALA A 73 -8.31 -0.77 26.60
C ALA A 73 -9.00 -1.63 27.70
N ARG A 74 -10.11 -2.30 27.40
CA ARG A 74 -10.77 -3.24 28.35
C ARG A 74 -9.91 -4.47 28.61
N TYR A 75 -9.02 -4.81 27.67
CA TYR A 75 -8.01 -5.86 27.82
C TYR A 75 -6.68 -5.31 28.39
N ARG A 76 -6.68 -4.11 28.99
CA ARG A 76 -5.50 -3.45 29.58
C ARG A 76 -4.40 -3.14 28.55
N MET A 77 -4.71 -3.21 27.26
CA MET A 77 -3.79 -2.76 26.23
C MET A 77 -3.84 -1.24 26.14
N ASN A 78 -2.72 -0.58 26.44
CA ASN A 78 -2.65 0.87 26.34
C ASN A 78 -2.82 1.33 24.89
N ARG A 79 -3.23 2.59 24.72
CA ARG A 79 -3.54 3.14 23.39
C ARG A 79 -2.32 3.17 22.48
N ASN A 80 -1.12 3.37 23.02
CA ASN A 80 0.12 3.45 22.25
C ASN A 80 0.51 2.10 21.66
N THR A 81 0.46 1.03 22.45
CA THR A 81 0.63 -0.36 22.00
C THR A 81 -0.39 -0.71 20.93
N ALA A 82 -1.68 -0.42 21.16
CA ALA A 82 -2.72 -0.67 20.16
C ALA A 82 -2.45 0.08 18.84
N ARG A 83 -2.06 1.36 18.93
CA ARG A 83 -1.75 2.21 17.79
C ARG A 83 -0.55 1.69 17.01
N TYR A 84 0.49 1.23 17.70
CA TYR A 84 1.67 0.61 17.11
C TYR A 84 1.30 -0.66 16.33
N LEU A 85 0.53 -1.57 16.94
CA LEU A 85 0.08 -2.80 16.27
C LEU A 85 -0.77 -2.50 15.04
N PHE A 86 -1.69 -1.55 15.12
CA PHE A 86 -2.50 -1.13 13.98
C PHE A 86 -1.67 -0.48 12.87
N ARG A 87 -0.61 0.26 13.23
CA ARG A 87 0.33 0.82 12.27
C ARG A 87 1.09 -0.27 11.53
N VAL A 88 1.57 -1.29 12.23
CA VAL A 88 2.24 -2.46 11.61
C VAL A 88 1.31 -3.15 10.62
N ILE A 89 0.05 -3.37 11.00
CA ILE A 89 -0.97 -3.94 10.10
C ILE A 89 -1.19 -3.04 8.88
N ALA A 90 -1.39 -1.73 9.09
CA ALA A 90 -1.62 -0.78 8.01
C ALA A 90 -0.45 -0.71 7.02
N SER A 91 0.78 -0.56 7.52
CA SER A 91 1.99 -0.54 6.70
C SER A 91 2.15 -1.81 5.88
N TYR A 92 1.87 -2.98 6.48
CA TYR A 92 1.89 -4.24 5.73
C TYR A 92 0.85 -4.25 4.59
N VAL A 93 -0.38 -3.82 4.86
CA VAL A 93 -1.45 -3.79 3.84
C VAL A 93 -1.09 -2.85 2.70
N ILE A 94 -0.61 -1.62 2.98
CA ILE A 94 -0.19 -0.64 1.97
C ILE A 94 0.88 -1.25 1.06
N ASN A 95 1.94 -1.81 1.64
CA ASN A 95 3.08 -2.34 0.90
C ASN A 95 2.77 -3.62 0.11
N ASN A 96 1.65 -4.28 0.37
CA ASN A 96 1.32 -5.57 -0.27
C ASN A 96 -0.03 -5.56 -1.00
N ALA A 97 -0.79 -4.45 -0.99
CA ALA A 97 -2.13 -4.33 -1.59
C ALA A 97 -2.23 -4.79 -3.04
N SER A 98 -1.20 -4.52 -3.85
CA SER A 98 -1.14 -4.86 -5.27
C SER A 98 -0.96 -6.37 -5.54
N ARG A 99 -0.46 -7.13 -4.57
CA ARG A 99 -0.16 -8.57 -4.71
C ARG A 99 -1.40 -9.46 -4.56
N PHE A 100 -2.50 -8.91 -4.06
CA PHE A 100 -3.74 -9.63 -3.77
C PHE A 100 -4.88 -9.09 -4.64
N THR A 101 -5.49 -9.95 -5.45
CA THR A 101 -6.58 -9.63 -6.36
C THR A 101 -7.91 -10.22 -5.88
N GLY A 102 -9.03 -9.81 -6.49
CA GLY A 102 -10.38 -10.28 -6.15
C GLY A 102 -11.21 -9.25 -5.37
N THR A 103 -12.33 -9.70 -4.81
CA THR A 103 -13.22 -8.85 -4.00
C THR A 103 -12.54 -8.38 -2.72
N LEU A 104 -13.06 -7.32 -2.08
CA LEU A 104 -12.54 -6.83 -0.80
C LEU A 104 -12.45 -7.95 0.25
N GLU A 105 -13.45 -8.83 0.30
CA GLU A 105 -13.50 -9.97 1.21
C GLU A 105 -12.41 -11.00 0.90
N GLN A 106 -12.25 -11.37 -0.38
CA GLN A 106 -11.22 -12.31 -0.82
C GLN A 106 -9.80 -11.78 -0.52
N ARG A 107 -9.56 -10.50 -0.84
CA ARG A 107 -8.28 -9.83 -0.58
C ARG A 107 -7.99 -9.76 0.91
N THR A 108 -8.98 -9.41 1.73
CA THR A 108 -8.85 -9.36 3.19
C THR A 108 -8.48 -10.73 3.76
N GLY A 109 -9.18 -11.78 3.34
CA GLY A 109 -8.90 -13.15 3.79
C GLY A 109 -7.49 -13.62 3.41
N ALA A 110 -7.08 -13.38 2.16
CA ALA A 110 -5.76 -13.74 1.68
C ALA A 110 -4.64 -12.98 2.41
N MET A 111 -4.81 -11.66 2.61
CA MET A 111 -3.87 -10.84 3.36
C MET A 111 -3.76 -11.23 4.83
N LEU A 112 -4.88 -11.53 5.50
CA LEU A 112 -4.87 -11.97 6.88
C LEU A 112 -4.08 -13.28 7.04
N ALA A 113 -4.26 -14.22 6.10
CA ALA A 113 -3.54 -15.48 6.10
C ALA A 113 -2.02 -15.30 5.91
N ASP A 114 -1.59 -14.43 5.00
CA ASP A 114 -0.18 -14.11 4.77
C ASP A 114 0.42 -13.29 5.92
N PHE A 115 -0.31 -12.30 6.44
CA PHE A 115 0.10 -11.48 7.59
C PHE A 115 0.35 -12.35 8.83
N ARG A 116 -0.52 -13.32 9.11
CA ARG A 116 -0.35 -14.24 10.24
C ARG A 116 0.94 -15.07 10.14
N ARG A 117 1.36 -15.42 8.93
CA ARG A 117 2.61 -16.16 8.70
C ARG A 117 3.84 -15.28 8.88
N ARG A 118 3.76 -14.02 8.42
CA ARG A 118 4.89 -13.07 8.44
C ARG A 118 5.07 -12.35 9.78
N TYR A 119 3.97 -12.07 10.48
CA TYR A 119 3.93 -11.31 11.73
C TYR A 119 3.21 -12.08 12.85
N PRO A 120 3.64 -13.33 13.17
CA PRO A 120 3.00 -14.12 14.23
C PRO A 120 3.08 -13.43 15.60
N TRP A 121 4.09 -12.59 15.81
CA TRP A 121 4.30 -11.83 17.04
C TRP A 121 3.16 -10.84 17.32
N VAL A 122 2.51 -10.26 16.31
CA VAL A 122 1.37 -9.36 16.50
C VAL A 122 0.21 -10.10 17.19
N PHE A 123 -0.08 -11.32 16.71
CA PHE A 123 -1.11 -12.17 17.31
C PHE A 123 -0.69 -12.68 18.69
N PHE A 124 0.60 -12.89 18.94
CA PHE A 124 1.10 -13.27 20.26
C PHE A 124 0.92 -12.14 21.28
N ILE A 125 1.34 -10.91 20.93
CA ILE A 125 1.18 -9.74 21.81
C ILE A 125 -0.30 -9.52 22.13
N MET A 126 -1.19 -9.49 21.14
CA MET A 126 -2.62 -9.27 21.44
C MET A 126 -3.19 -10.35 22.37
N ARG A 127 -2.74 -11.61 22.22
CA ARG A 127 -3.16 -12.71 23.11
C ARG A 127 -2.56 -12.61 24.52
N SER A 128 -1.34 -12.07 24.69
CA SER A 128 -0.74 -11.92 26.02
C SER A 128 -1.51 -10.93 26.90
N PHE A 129 -2.23 -9.98 26.28
CA PHE A 129 -3.22 -9.10 26.96
C PHE A 129 -4.57 -9.80 27.27
N GLY A 130 -4.68 -11.12 27.05
CA GLY A 130 -5.89 -11.88 27.35
C GLY A 130 -7.00 -11.76 26.29
N ILE A 131 -6.68 -11.25 25.10
CA ILE A 131 -7.65 -11.17 24.00
C ILE A 131 -7.85 -12.57 23.40
N PRO A 132 -9.08 -13.08 23.32
CA PRO A 132 -9.35 -14.39 22.72
C PRO A 132 -8.83 -14.48 21.28
N ALA A 133 -8.24 -15.62 20.90
CA ALA A 133 -7.60 -15.78 19.59
C ALA A 133 -8.54 -15.44 18.40
N ARG A 134 -9.81 -15.87 18.49
CA ARG A 134 -10.84 -15.53 17.50
C ARG A 134 -11.05 -14.01 17.40
N ARG A 135 -11.06 -13.32 18.55
CA ARG A 135 -11.25 -11.87 18.58
C ARG A 135 -10.04 -11.13 18.03
N VAL A 136 -8.82 -11.59 18.32
CA VAL A 136 -7.60 -11.07 17.69
C VAL A 136 -7.70 -11.18 16.17
N GLU A 137 -8.10 -12.33 15.65
CA GLU A 137 -8.26 -12.53 14.21
C GLU A 137 -9.30 -11.57 13.61
N GLU A 138 -10.45 -11.39 14.27
CA GLU A 138 -11.49 -10.44 13.85
C GLU A 138 -11.00 -8.99 13.85
N ILE A 139 -10.24 -8.57 14.88
CA ILE A 139 -9.66 -7.22 14.96
C ILE A 139 -8.68 -7.00 13.82
N VAL A 140 -7.73 -7.91 13.61
CA VAL A 140 -6.75 -7.80 12.52
C VAL A 140 -7.45 -7.80 11.17
N ARG A 141 -8.43 -8.69 10.96
CA ARG A 141 -9.26 -8.72 9.74
C ARG A 141 -9.97 -7.40 9.51
N THR A 142 -10.55 -6.81 10.57
CA THR A 142 -11.27 -5.53 10.50
C THR A 142 -10.35 -4.40 10.10
N VAL A 143 -9.16 -4.31 10.70
CA VAL A 143 -8.17 -3.29 10.35
C VAL A 143 -7.68 -3.49 8.91
N ILE A 144 -7.38 -4.71 8.48
CA ILE A 144 -7.00 -5.01 7.09
C ILE A 144 -8.10 -4.60 6.12
N ALA A 145 -9.35 -5.04 6.36
CA ALA A 145 -10.50 -4.70 5.50
C ALA A 145 -10.73 -3.19 5.44
N PHE A 146 -10.60 -2.51 6.58
CA PHE A 146 -10.70 -1.07 6.65
C PHE A 146 -9.60 -0.40 5.82
N VAL A 147 -8.34 -0.75 6.04
CA VAL A 147 -7.22 -0.18 5.28
C VAL A 147 -7.38 -0.48 3.79
N LEU A 148 -7.74 -1.69 3.38
CA LEU A 148 -8.04 -2.02 1.98
C LEU A 148 -9.23 -1.22 1.40
N SER A 149 -10.28 -1.00 2.19
CA SER A 149 -11.42 -0.19 1.76
C SER A 149 -11.03 1.28 1.61
N VAL A 150 -10.18 1.77 2.50
CA VAL A 150 -9.57 3.09 2.43
C VAL A 150 -8.66 3.16 1.21
N LEU A 151 -7.85 2.14 0.90
CA LEU A 151 -7.01 2.06 -0.31
C LEU A 151 -7.80 1.83 -1.61
N GLY A 152 -9.03 1.34 -1.51
CA GLY A 152 -9.98 1.24 -2.62
C GLY A 152 -10.77 2.53 -2.84
N ALA A 153 -10.92 3.35 -1.79
CA ALA A 153 -11.58 4.66 -1.80
C ALA A 153 -10.59 5.85 -1.87
N ILE A 154 -9.30 5.59 -1.64
CA ILE A 154 -8.12 6.45 -1.72
C ILE A 154 -7.11 5.59 -2.47
N PRO A 155 -6.72 5.87 -3.71
CA PRO A 155 -5.67 5.08 -4.33
C PRO A 155 -4.41 5.11 -3.44
N ALA A 156 -3.86 3.93 -3.09
CA ALA A 156 -2.51 3.83 -2.54
C ALA A 156 -1.52 4.50 -3.52
N PRO A 157 -0.48 5.26 -3.08
CA PRO A 157 0.54 5.86 -3.90
C PRO A 157 1.80 4.97 -4.02
N PRO A 158 1.97 4.23 -5.11
CA PRO A 158 3.28 3.79 -5.60
C PRO A 158 3.80 4.86 -6.58
N GLU A 159 4.09 6.07 -6.09
CA GLU A 159 3.93 7.29 -6.89
C GLU A 159 2.48 7.43 -7.34
N ASP A 160 1.81 8.53 -7.00
CA ASP A 160 0.47 8.76 -7.53
C ASP A 160 0.55 8.57 -9.05
N ILE A 161 -0.30 7.72 -9.63
CA ILE A 161 -0.35 7.51 -11.09
C ILE A 161 -0.40 8.87 -11.78
N GLU A 162 -1.02 9.86 -11.13
CA GLU A 162 -1.04 11.26 -11.56
C GLU A 162 0.34 11.94 -11.47
N GLN A 163 1.11 11.76 -10.39
CA GLN A 163 2.51 12.26 -10.30
C GLN A 163 3.43 11.60 -11.32
N ARG A 164 3.29 10.28 -11.54
CA ARG A 164 4.05 9.56 -12.58
C ARG A 164 3.65 10.05 -13.97
N ALA A 165 2.35 10.24 -14.18
CA ALA A 165 1.82 10.80 -15.40
C ALA A 165 2.38 12.21 -15.64
N ASP A 166 2.47 13.06 -14.62
CA ASP A 166 3.01 14.41 -14.75
C ASP A 166 4.46 14.42 -15.19
N ARG A 167 5.28 13.53 -14.63
CA ARG A 167 6.66 13.40 -15.08
C ARG A 167 6.74 12.91 -16.51
N ILE A 168 5.95 11.89 -16.88
CA ILE A 168 5.93 11.37 -18.24
C ILE A 168 5.39 12.42 -19.23
N VAL A 169 4.39 13.21 -18.85
CA VAL A 169 3.86 14.33 -19.66
C VAL A 169 4.95 15.38 -19.89
N ASN A 170 5.73 15.73 -18.86
CA ASN A 170 6.86 16.65 -19.00
C ASN A 170 7.96 16.08 -19.91
N LEU A 171 8.23 14.77 -19.84
CA LEU A 171 9.16 14.10 -20.75
C LEU A 171 8.63 14.06 -22.20
N ILE A 172 7.33 13.80 -22.40
CA ILE A 172 6.70 13.86 -23.72
C ILE A 172 6.81 15.27 -24.30
N ARG A 173 6.61 16.30 -23.46
CA ARG A 173 6.74 17.70 -23.89
C ARG A 173 8.17 18.04 -24.33
N SER A 174 9.19 17.52 -23.66
CA SER A 174 10.59 17.86 -23.95
C SER A 174 11.26 16.95 -24.98
N GLN A 175 10.80 15.70 -25.13
CA GLN A 175 11.47 14.67 -25.95
C GLN A 175 10.68 14.24 -27.19
N THR A 176 9.45 14.75 -27.37
CA THR A 176 8.62 14.38 -28.53
C THR A 176 7.98 15.59 -29.19
N ASP A 177 7.54 15.41 -30.43
CA ASP A 177 6.87 16.45 -31.20
C ASP A 177 5.36 16.54 -30.93
N VAL A 178 4.80 15.70 -30.04
CA VAL A 178 3.35 15.61 -29.75
C VAL A 178 2.73 16.96 -29.40
N PHE A 179 3.37 17.72 -28.52
CA PHE A 179 2.87 19.04 -28.11
C PHE A 179 2.97 20.08 -29.24
N ARG A 180 3.96 19.94 -30.13
CA ARG A 180 4.10 20.81 -31.30
C ARG A 180 3.02 20.49 -32.34
N ASP A 181 2.77 19.21 -32.56
CA ASP A 181 1.78 18.74 -33.54
C ASP A 181 0.35 19.12 -33.10
N LEU A 182 0.01 18.95 -31.82
CA LEU A 182 -1.30 19.35 -31.29
C LEU A 182 -1.52 20.88 -31.34
N ARG A 183 -0.47 21.68 -31.15
CA ARG A 183 -0.56 23.15 -31.27
C ARG A 183 -0.87 23.65 -32.67
N ARG A 184 -0.54 22.87 -33.72
CA ARG A 184 -0.85 23.23 -35.12
C ARG A 184 -2.36 23.24 -35.43
N PHE A 185 -3.17 22.65 -34.55
CA PHE A 185 -4.63 22.62 -34.64
C PHE A 185 -5.30 23.65 -33.71
N ASP A 186 -4.56 24.68 -33.29
CA ASP A 186 -5.04 25.76 -32.42
C ASP A 186 -5.63 25.27 -31.09
N ILE A 187 -5.20 24.09 -30.61
CA ILE A 187 -5.62 23.57 -29.31
C ILE A 187 -4.92 24.37 -28.20
N PRO A 188 -5.67 24.93 -27.22
CA PRO A 188 -5.07 25.63 -26.08
C PRO A 188 -4.11 24.74 -25.28
N GLU A 189 -2.98 25.29 -24.84
CA GLU A 189 -1.91 24.54 -24.14
C GLU A 189 -2.43 23.75 -22.93
N ASN A 190 -3.32 24.32 -22.12
CA ASN A 190 -3.93 23.64 -20.98
C ASN A 190 -4.78 22.42 -21.39
N ARG A 191 -5.41 22.47 -22.57
CA ARG A 191 -6.18 21.34 -23.14
C ARG A 191 -5.25 20.27 -23.67
N ILE A 192 -4.15 20.64 -24.33
CA ILE A 192 -3.11 19.71 -24.78
C ILE A 192 -2.55 18.93 -23.60
N VAL A 193 -2.17 19.62 -22.52
CA VAL A 193 -1.66 18.98 -21.29
C VAL A 193 -2.67 18.00 -20.72
N ALA A 194 -3.94 18.41 -20.60
CA ALA A 194 -4.99 17.55 -20.06
C ALA A 194 -5.22 16.30 -20.93
N LEU A 195 -5.18 16.45 -22.26
CA LEU A 195 -5.33 15.35 -23.20
C LEU A 195 -4.18 14.35 -23.07
N VAL A 196 -2.93 14.82 -23.16
CA VAL A 196 -1.76 13.97 -23.05
C VAL A 196 -1.73 13.27 -21.68
N ARG A 197 -2.03 13.98 -20.58
CA ARG A 197 -2.13 13.39 -19.24
C ARG A 197 -3.16 12.26 -19.19
N ARG A 198 -4.36 12.44 -19.75
CA ARG A 198 -5.40 11.40 -19.78
C ARG A 198 -4.94 10.12 -20.48
N VAL A 199 -4.25 10.26 -21.61
CA VAL A 199 -3.71 9.10 -22.35
C VAL A 199 -2.64 8.39 -21.52
N VAL A 200 -1.71 9.13 -20.93
CA VAL A 200 -0.64 8.59 -20.07
C VAL A 200 -1.21 7.85 -18.85
N VAL A 201 -2.16 8.46 -18.13
CA VAL A 201 -2.84 7.85 -16.98
C VAL A 201 -3.55 6.57 -17.39
N PHE A 202 -4.25 6.58 -18.53
CA PHE A 202 -4.88 5.38 -19.07
C PHE A 202 -3.84 4.28 -19.33
N THR A 203 -2.73 4.60 -19.99
CA THR A 203 -1.65 3.63 -20.27
C THR A 203 -1.08 3.06 -18.99
N LEU A 204 -0.78 3.90 -18.00
CA LEU A 204 -0.24 3.47 -16.71
C LEU A 204 -1.21 2.54 -15.97
N ARG A 205 -2.50 2.88 -15.92
CA ARG A 205 -3.54 2.06 -15.26
C ARG A 205 -3.75 0.70 -15.93
N ASN A 206 -3.58 0.64 -17.24
CA ASN A 206 -3.74 -0.59 -18.01
C ASN A 206 -2.40 -1.30 -18.29
N SER A 207 -1.30 -0.88 -17.67
CA SER A 207 0.01 -1.53 -17.81
C SER A 207 0.39 -2.27 -16.53
N ASN A 208 0.85 -3.51 -16.66
CA ASN A 208 1.34 -4.29 -15.53
C ASN A 208 2.86 -4.22 -15.47
N ILE A 209 3.40 -3.39 -14.56
CA ILE A 209 4.84 -3.19 -14.36
C ILE A 209 5.56 -4.53 -14.10
N ASN A 210 4.89 -5.47 -13.42
CA ASN A 210 5.49 -6.76 -13.03
C ASN A 210 5.47 -7.82 -14.13
N GLN A 211 4.91 -7.49 -15.30
CA GLN A 211 4.83 -8.41 -16.42
C GLN A 211 5.08 -7.64 -17.73
N PRO A 212 6.36 -7.38 -18.08
CA PRO A 212 6.69 -6.66 -19.28
C PRO A 212 6.15 -7.40 -20.52
N PRO A 213 5.58 -6.69 -21.49
CA PRO A 213 5.10 -7.31 -22.71
C PRO A 213 6.28 -7.84 -23.54
N VAL A 214 6.09 -8.99 -24.18
CA VAL A 214 7.07 -9.59 -25.11
C VAL A 214 7.37 -8.62 -26.27
N ASN A 215 6.35 -7.91 -26.75
CA ASN A 215 6.49 -6.87 -27.77
C ASN A 215 5.75 -5.60 -27.34
N ILE A 216 6.51 -4.53 -27.11
CA ILE A 216 5.97 -3.22 -26.70
C ILE A 216 5.08 -2.62 -27.80
N GLN A 217 5.36 -2.88 -29.08
CA GLN A 217 4.52 -2.37 -30.17
C GLN A 217 3.14 -3.02 -30.18
N ASP A 218 3.09 -4.35 -30.06
CA ASP A 218 1.82 -5.08 -30.02
C ASP A 218 0.99 -4.66 -28.80
N ARG A 219 1.66 -4.44 -27.67
CA ARG A 219 1.01 -3.92 -26.46
C ARG A 219 0.47 -2.51 -26.66
N ALA A 220 1.21 -1.63 -27.33
CA ALA A 220 0.75 -0.28 -27.62
C ALA A 220 -0.48 -0.28 -28.53
N ASP A 221 -0.53 -1.16 -29.52
CA ASP A 221 -1.67 -1.28 -30.44
C ASP A 221 -2.91 -1.84 -29.76
N GLU A 222 -2.74 -2.79 -28.83
CA GLU A 222 -3.81 -3.27 -27.98
C GLU A 222 -4.39 -2.15 -27.10
N LEU A 223 -3.52 -1.40 -26.41
CA LEU A 223 -3.93 -0.29 -25.56
C LEU A 223 -4.57 0.84 -26.36
N LEU A 224 -4.11 1.11 -27.59
CA LEU A 224 -4.73 2.08 -28.49
C LEU A 224 -6.16 1.67 -28.82
N ARG A 225 -6.38 0.41 -29.24
CA ARG A 225 -7.72 -0.11 -29.53
C ARG A 225 -8.64 -0.05 -28.30
N GLN A 226 -8.11 -0.34 -27.12
CA GLN A 226 -8.86 -0.25 -25.88
C GLN A 226 -9.20 1.20 -25.54
N PHE A 227 -8.27 2.13 -25.72
CA PHE A 227 -8.47 3.56 -25.48
C PHE A 227 -9.57 4.11 -26.39
N GLU A 228 -9.56 3.76 -27.68
CA GLU A 228 -10.57 4.20 -28.65
C GLU A 228 -11.98 3.77 -28.28
N ARG A 229 -12.14 2.57 -27.71
CA ARG A 229 -13.44 2.06 -27.28
C ARG A 229 -13.94 2.71 -25.99
N THR A 230 -13.03 3.07 -25.10
CA THR A 230 -13.36 3.49 -23.73
C THR A 230 -13.35 5.01 -23.53
N ASN A 231 -12.67 5.76 -24.38
CA ASN A 231 -12.47 7.21 -24.26
C ASN A 231 -12.90 7.96 -25.54
N ALA A 232 -14.10 7.64 -26.03
CA ALA A 232 -14.64 8.27 -27.24
C ALA A 232 -14.82 9.79 -27.10
N ASP A 233 -15.00 10.30 -25.89
CA ASP A 233 -15.08 11.74 -25.60
C ASP A 233 -13.79 12.48 -25.98
N ILE A 234 -12.62 11.91 -25.68
CA ILE A 234 -11.31 12.51 -25.98
C ILE A 234 -11.09 12.55 -27.50
N ILE A 235 -11.43 11.46 -28.19
CA ILE A 235 -11.31 11.38 -29.65
C ILE A 235 -12.25 12.38 -30.32
N ASN A 236 -13.49 12.46 -29.85
CA ASN A 236 -14.45 13.43 -30.36
C ASN A 236 -14.02 14.88 -30.08
N ASP A 237 -13.36 15.14 -28.94
CA ASP A 237 -12.79 16.44 -28.63
C ASP A 237 -11.69 16.82 -29.64
N MET A 238 -10.75 15.92 -29.92
CA MET A 238 -9.71 16.11 -30.95
C MET A 238 -10.30 16.37 -32.34
N LYS A 239 -11.37 15.65 -32.71
CA LYS A 239 -12.07 15.85 -33.98
C LYS A 239 -12.70 17.24 -34.09
N ARG A 240 -13.18 17.82 -32.99
CA ARG A 240 -13.75 19.17 -32.98
C ARG A 240 -12.71 20.25 -33.30
N PHE A 241 -11.44 19.99 -33.00
CA PHE A 241 -10.31 20.83 -33.42
C PHE A 241 -9.81 20.53 -34.84
N GLY A 242 -10.53 19.72 -35.61
CA GLY A 242 -10.22 19.45 -37.01
C GLY A 242 -9.10 18.42 -37.22
N ILE A 243 -8.71 17.67 -36.19
CA ILE A 243 -7.68 16.63 -36.34
C ILE A 243 -8.25 15.41 -37.08
N PRO A 244 -7.65 14.97 -38.22
CA PRO A 244 -8.06 13.76 -38.92
C PRO A 244 -7.85 12.49 -38.08
N ASP A 245 -8.73 11.49 -38.24
CA ASP A 245 -8.70 10.22 -37.51
C ASP A 245 -7.32 9.52 -37.55
N GLN A 246 -6.67 9.53 -38.71
CA GLN A 246 -5.35 8.93 -38.88
C GLN A 246 -4.28 9.63 -38.04
N GLN A 247 -4.35 10.96 -37.92
CA GLN A 247 -3.42 11.75 -37.13
C GLN A 247 -3.71 11.61 -35.64
N ILE A 248 -4.98 11.55 -35.22
CA ILE A 248 -5.37 11.23 -33.83
C ILE A 248 -4.73 9.90 -33.42
N ARG A 249 -4.92 8.84 -34.21
CA ARG A 249 -4.32 7.53 -33.96
C ARG A 249 -2.81 7.58 -33.84
N ALA A 250 -2.12 8.28 -34.74
CA ALA A 250 -0.67 8.40 -34.71
C ALA A 250 -0.16 9.10 -33.44
N ILE A 251 -0.83 10.18 -33.02
CA ILE A 251 -0.51 10.93 -31.80
C ILE A 251 -0.71 10.05 -30.57
N LEU A 252 -1.88 9.42 -30.45
CA LEU A 252 -2.20 8.54 -29.33
C LEU A 252 -1.22 7.36 -29.23
N ARG A 253 -0.90 6.71 -30.36
CA ARG A 253 0.07 5.62 -30.42
C ARG A 253 1.46 6.07 -29.94
N THR A 254 1.89 7.26 -30.34
CA THR A 254 3.17 7.85 -29.94
C THR A 254 3.23 8.05 -28.43
N ILE A 255 2.18 8.63 -27.83
CA ILE A 255 2.09 8.83 -26.38
C ILE A 255 2.14 7.49 -25.62
N ILE A 256 1.36 6.50 -26.06
CA ILE A 256 1.29 5.17 -25.43
C ILE A 256 2.65 4.48 -25.51
N LEU A 257 3.28 4.45 -26.69
CA LEU A 257 4.61 3.84 -26.88
C LEU A 257 5.67 4.49 -26.00
N PHE A 258 5.70 5.82 -25.96
CA PHE A 258 6.65 6.56 -25.14
C PHE A 258 6.47 6.24 -23.65
N THR A 259 5.22 6.17 -23.21
CA THR A 259 4.85 5.83 -21.84
C THR A 259 5.29 4.41 -21.49
N LEU A 260 5.00 3.41 -22.33
CA LEU A 260 5.42 2.02 -22.12
C LEU A 260 6.94 1.86 -22.05
N ARG A 261 7.69 2.53 -22.94
CA ARG A 261 9.17 2.51 -22.90
C ARG A 261 9.71 3.05 -21.58
N ASN A 262 9.14 4.16 -21.10
CA ASN A 262 9.51 4.74 -19.80
C ASN A 262 9.11 3.87 -18.60
N ILE A 263 8.17 2.93 -18.77
CA ILE A 263 7.79 1.97 -17.73
C ILE A 263 8.77 0.80 -17.65
N TYR A 264 9.16 0.23 -18.79
CA TYR A 264 9.85 -1.07 -18.84
C TYR A 264 11.35 -1.01 -19.18
N MET A 265 11.88 0.11 -19.68
CA MET A 265 13.28 0.19 -20.13
C MET A 265 14.16 1.09 -19.23
N ARG A 266 13.82 1.25 -17.96
CA ARG A 266 14.53 2.16 -17.03
C ARG A 266 15.54 1.46 -16.09
N GLU A 267 15.88 0.20 -16.35
CA GLU A 267 16.77 -0.61 -15.48
C GLU A 267 18.21 -0.83 -16.01
N GLU A 268 18.69 -0.06 -17.01
CA GLU A 268 20.06 -0.20 -17.53
C GLU A 268 20.98 1.01 -17.33
N GLU A 269 20.80 1.78 -16.25
CA GLU A 269 21.78 2.77 -15.76
C GLU A 269 22.11 2.54 -14.28
#